data_AF-A0A7X6P829-F1
#
_entry.id   AF-A0A7X6P829-F1
#
_cell.length_a   1.000
_cell.length_b   1.000
_cell.length_c   1.000
_cell.angle_alpha   90.00
_cell.angle_beta   90.00
_cell.angle_gamma   90.00
#
_symmetry.space_group_name_H-M   'P 1'
#
loop_
_entity.id
_entity.type
_entity.pdbx_description
1 polymer ?
#
loop_
_entity_poly.entity_id
_entity_poly.type
_entity_poly.pdbx_seq_one_letter_code
_entity_poly.pdbx_strand_id
1 'polypeptide(L)'
;GATLYHLVTGFNPSEPPYEIKPIRMINPGLSSGLERIIQKCTRRNPNERYQSAAELMYALEHYEEIDDRFMKRQKMKLGLFFSTILLGVVFTAGGFAMNTGAARKATDAYQDKLYEASKTTDYDTKVRLYGECISIPQKAGEKEAYLELMKTYKTDDSLFTLEEANQLTKFIKNNKEAIRKTPENYTEICFEAGKLYWYYYDYGDGSSNRVMRAKSAVDWFRDVLESAPEGYPNLGMAKAYASIGIFYRDITTDVTEANDKGKYKPLYQSLSELLDTVAADENESEIVRLEILEITRSAIQQYATKFKSDGVTNTEISSMLLKVSELAHSIDATADITEEKKAHIVSLLSDTERAVETAYGTGKEG
;
A
#
# COMPACT_ATOMS: atom_id res chain seq x y z
N GLY A 1 -6.47 -55.97 54.97
CA GLY A 1 -6.08 -57.00 53.99
C GLY A 1 -7.10 -58.12 53.92
N ALA A 2 -6.90 -59.20 54.69
CA ALA A 2 -7.76 -60.38 54.69
C ALA A 2 -9.24 -60.10 55.03
N THR A 3 -9.50 -59.20 55.99
CA THR A 3 -10.87 -58.76 56.31
C THR A 3 -11.55 -58.10 55.12
N LEU A 4 -10.86 -57.18 54.43
CA LEU A 4 -11.40 -56.50 53.26
C LEU A 4 -11.66 -57.49 52.11
N TYR A 5 -10.77 -58.46 51.92
CA TYR A 5 -10.96 -59.56 50.97
C TYR A 5 -12.22 -60.38 51.27
N HIS A 6 -12.40 -60.78 52.53
CA HIS A 6 -13.58 -61.54 52.95
C HIS A 6 -14.87 -60.76 52.76
N LEU A 7 -14.89 -59.46 53.10
CA LEU A 7 -16.06 -58.61 52.94
C LEU A 7 -16.49 -58.43 51.48
N VAL A 8 -15.55 -58.34 50.54
CA VAL A 8 -15.86 -58.08 49.12
C VAL A 8 -16.03 -59.34 48.28
N THR A 9 -15.56 -60.49 48.74
CA THR A 9 -15.65 -61.76 48.02
C THR A 9 -16.54 -62.82 48.68
N GLY A 10 -16.82 -62.68 49.98
CA GLY A 10 -17.48 -63.70 50.81
C GLY A 10 -16.58 -64.87 51.24
N PHE A 11 -15.36 -64.98 50.70
CA PHE A 11 -14.43 -66.08 51.00
C PHE A 11 -13.53 -65.76 52.18
N ASN A 12 -13.46 -66.66 53.16
CA ASN A 12 -12.57 -66.52 54.32
C ASN A 12 -11.19 -67.09 53.97
N PRO A 13 -10.10 -66.28 53.93
CA PRO A 13 -8.75 -66.77 53.66
C PRO A 13 -8.20 -67.76 54.69
N SER A 14 -8.85 -67.86 55.85
CA SER A 14 -8.50 -68.78 56.94
C SER A 14 -9.15 -70.15 56.79
N GLU A 15 -9.91 -70.39 55.71
CA GLU A 15 -10.49 -71.68 55.37
C GLU A 15 -9.77 -72.28 54.15
N PRO A 16 -9.72 -73.62 54.01
CA PRO A 16 -9.15 -74.28 52.84
C PRO A 16 -9.76 -73.71 51.55
N PRO A 17 -8.95 -73.27 50.55
CA PRO A 17 -7.57 -73.65 50.28
C PRO A 17 -6.46 -72.74 50.87
N TYR A 18 -6.77 -71.86 51.83
CA TYR A 18 -5.81 -70.93 52.46
C TYR A 18 -5.05 -70.01 51.48
N GLU A 19 -5.74 -69.59 50.42
CA GLU A 19 -5.16 -68.75 49.36
C GLU A 19 -6.02 -67.50 49.12
N ILE A 20 -5.36 -66.35 49.02
CA ILE A 20 -6.00 -65.10 48.61
C ILE A 20 -5.82 -64.96 47.10
N LYS A 21 -6.85 -65.35 46.35
CA LYS A 21 -6.89 -65.20 44.88
C LYS A 21 -7.24 -63.75 44.49
N PRO A 22 -6.89 -63.29 43.29
CA PRO A 22 -7.35 -61.98 42.79
C PRO A 22 -8.89 -61.87 42.86
N ILE A 23 -9.42 -60.81 43.48
CA ILE A 23 -10.86 -60.64 43.72
C ILE A 23 -11.68 -60.61 42.43
N ARG A 24 -11.08 -60.18 41.31
CA ARG A 24 -11.71 -60.11 39.99
C ARG A 24 -11.81 -61.46 39.29
N MET A 25 -11.11 -62.49 39.76
CA MET A 25 -11.37 -63.88 39.34
C MET A 25 -12.68 -64.41 39.93
N ILE A 26 -13.10 -63.90 41.08
CA ILE A 26 -14.33 -64.29 41.78
C ILE A 26 -15.50 -63.45 41.27
N ASN A 27 -15.34 -62.12 41.23
CA ASN A 27 -16.31 -61.22 40.66
C ASN A 27 -15.61 -60.22 39.72
N PRO A 28 -15.67 -60.45 38.39
CA PRO A 28 -15.05 -59.57 37.39
C PRO A 28 -15.53 -58.10 37.43
N GLY A 29 -16.68 -57.84 38.06
CA GLY A 29 -17.25 -56.51 38.24
C GLY A 29 -16.52 -55.63 39.25
N LEU A 30 -15.73 -56.21 40.16
CA LEU A 30 -14.99 -55.49 41.20
C LEU A 30 -13.86 -54.60 40.60
N SER A 31 -13.52 -53.53 41.32
CA SER A 31 -12.49 -52.57 40.90
C SER A 31 -11.10 -53.22 40.86
N SER A 32 -10.35 -52.90 39.81
CA SER A 32 -8.94 -53.32 39.68
C SER A 32 -8.02 -52.56 40.64
N GLY A 33 -8.37 -51.32 40.99
CA GLY A 33 -7.67 -50.56 42.03
C GLY A 33 -7.83 -51.21 43.40
N LEU A 34 -9.06 -51.63 43.74
CA LEU A 34 -9.33 -52.36 44.99
C LEU A 34 -8.59 -53.70 45.05
N GLU A 35 -8.53 -54.43 43.93
CA GLU A 35 -7.75 -55.67 43.83
C GLU A 35 -6.26 -55.44 44.11
N ARG A 36 -5.66 -54.39 43.53
CA ARG A 36 -4.25 -54.00 43.77
C ARG A 36 -3.99 -53.65 45.23
N ILE A 37 -4.91 -52.92 45.87
CA ILE A 37 -4.81 -52.55 47.29
C ILE A 37 -4.87 -53.79 48.18
N ILE A 38 -5.83 -54.71 47.93
CA ILE A 38 -5.95 -55.95 48.69
C ILE A 38 -4.69 -56.80 48.51
N GLN A 39 -4.20 -56.96 47.27
CA GLN A 39 -2.97 -57.70 46.99
C GLN A 39 -1.74 -57.11 47.70
N LYS A 40 -1.59 -55.77 47.72
CA LYS A 40 -0.50 -55.10 48.46
C LYS A 40 -0.64 -55.30 49.97
N CYS A 41 -1.86 -55.23 50.51
CA CYS A 41 -2.11 -55.52 51.92
C CYS A 41 -1.76 -56.96 52.32
N THR A 42 -1.88 -57.92 51.40
CA THR A 42 -1.74 -59.36 51.67
C THR A 42 -0.41 -59.93 51.18
N ARG A 43 0.58 -59.08 50.84
CA ARG A 43 1.95 -59.53 50.51
C ARG A 43 2.56 -60.30 51.67
N ARG A 44 3.30 -61.39 51.39
CA ARG A 44 3.98 -62.17 52.44
C ARG A 44 5.05 -61.34 53.14
N ASN A 45 5.85 -60.61 52.37
CA ASN A 45 6.88 -59.71 52.86
C ASN A 45 6.26 -58.43 53.47
N PRO A 46 6.46 -58.13 54.77
CA PRO A 46 5.94 -56.92 55.40
C PRO A 46 6.43 -55.62 54.73
N ASN A 47 7.66 -55.61 54.19
CA ASN A 47 8.24 -54.43 53.53
C ASN A 47 7.57 -54.09 52.18
N GLU A 48 6.80 -55.03 51.62
CA GLU A 48 6.04 -54.82 50.38
C GLU A 48 4.58 -54.40 50.64
N ARG A 49 4.15 -54.34 51.91
CA ARG A 49 2.81 -53.88 52.30
C ARG A 49 2.77 -52.35 52.41
N TYR A 50 1.58 -51.80 52.66
CA TYR A 50 1.45 -50.42 53.13
C TYR A 50 2.15 -50.29 54.49
N GLN A 51 3.03 -49.30 54.60
CA GLN A 51 3.89 -49.08 55.77
C GLN A 51 3.16 -48.34 56.90
N SER A 52 2.00 -47.75 56.62
CA SER A 52 1.13 -47.16 57.63
C SER A 52 -0.34 -47.33 57.30
N ALA A 53 -1.20 -47.23 58.33
CA ALA A 53 -2.64 -47.21 58.15
C ALA A 53 -3.10 -45.97 57.34
N ALA A 54 -2.38 -44.85 57.45
CA ALA A 54 -2.63 -43.64 56.65
C ALA A 54 -2.35 -43.88 55.16
N GLU A 55 -1.25 -44.58 54.82
CA GLU A 55 -0.93 -44.94 53.43
C GLU A 55 -2.00 -45.88 52.83
N LEU A 56 -2.53 -46.82 53.63
CA LEU A 56 -3.63 -47.68 53.22
C LEU A 56 -4.94 -46.89 53.05
N MET A 57 -5.26 -46.00 53.99
CA MET A 57 -6.46 -45.14 53.90
C MET A 57 -6.43 -44.30 52.63
N TYR A 58 -5.31 -43.63 52.35
CA TYR A 58 -5.13 -42.83 51.13
C TYR A 58 -5.36 -43.67 49.86
N ALA A 59 -4.81 -44.88 49.81
CA ALA A 59 -5.01 -45.78 48.67
C ALA A 59 -6.47 -46.22 48.52
N LEU A 60 -7.18 -46.46 49.63
CA LEU A 60 -8.61 -46.81 49.63
C LEU A 60 -9.49 -45.63 49.22
N GLU A 61 -9.15 -44.41 49.61
CA GLU A 61 -9.87 -43.20 49.20
C GLU A 61 -9.70 -42.91 47.70
N HIS A 62 -8.55 -43.27 47.11
CA HIS A 62 -8.21 -42.99 45.71
C HIS A 62 -8.15 -44.27 44.85
N TYR A 63 -8.85 -45.33 45.24
CA TYR A 63 -8.76 -46.62 44.56
C TYR A 63 -9.26 -46.56 43.10
N GLU A 64 -10.22 -45.66 42.80
CA GLU A 64 -10.75 -45.45 41.45
C GLU A 64 -9.71 -44.84 40.51
N GLU A 65 -8.77 -44.04 41.01
CA GLU A 65 -7.72 -43.42 40.20
C GLU A 65 -6.70 -44.45 39.69
N ILE A 66 -6.51 -45.53 40.47
CA ILE A 66 -5.62 -46.66 40.17
C ILE A 66 -6.39 -47.77 39.42
N ASP A 67 -7.69 -47.58 39.15
CA ASP A 67 -8.47 -48.51 38.34
C ASP A 67 -8.05 -48.42 36.86
N ASP A 68 -7.77 -49.57 36.26
CA ASP A 68 -7.44 -49.72 34.85
C ASP A 68 -8.49 -49.07 33.93
N ARG A 69 -9.78 -49.10 34.30
CA ARG A 69 -10.84 -48.44 33.52
C ARG A 69 -10.68 -46.92 33.55
N PHE A 70 -10.36 -46.35 34.70
CA PHE A 70 -10.13 -44.91 34.87
C PHE A 70 -8.86 -44.47 34.14
N MET A 71 -7.73 -45.17 34.36
CA MET A 71 -6.46 -44.89 33.68
C MET A 71 -6.59 -45.00 32.16
N LYS A 72 -7.32 -46.00 31.65
CA LYS A 72 -7.57 -46.16 30.20
C LYS A 72 -8.38 -44.99 29.64
N ARG A 73 -9.45 -44.56 30.32
CA ARG A 73 -10.26 -43.38 29.92
C ARG A 73 -9.40 -42.11 29.90
N GLN A 74 -8.55 -41.91 30.90
CA GLN A 74 -7.70 -40.71 30.97
C GLN A 74 -6.62 -40.70 29.87
N LYS A 75 -6.00 -41.86 29.57
CA LYS A 75 -5.07 -42.00 28.44
C LYS A 75 -5.74 -41.75 27.09
N MET A 76 -6.99 -42.19 26.91
CA MET A 76 -7.76 -41.89 25.69
C MET A 76 -8.07 -40.40 25.56
N LYS A 77 -8.47 -39.73 26.65
CA LYS A 77 -8.68 -38.27 26.66
C LYS A 77 -7.40 -37.51 26.33
N LEU A 78 -6.26 -37.93 26.89
CA LEU A 78 -4.95 -37.34 26.63
C LEU A 78 -4.49 -37.57 25.19
N GLY A 79 -4.69 -38.77 24.65
CA GLY A 79 -4.44 -39.08 23.24
C GLY A 79 -5.28 -38.23 22.30
N LEU A 80 -6.57 -38.04 22.62
CA LEU A 80 -7.46 -37.16 21.86
C LEU A 80 -6.96 -35.70 21.92
N PHE A 81 -6.59 -35.21 23.09
CA PHE A 81 -6.02 -33.87 23.26
C PHE A 81 -4.76 -33.66 22.41
N PHE A 82 -3.78 -34.57 22.49
CA PHE A 82 -2.58 -34.46 21.65
C PHE A 82 -2.89 -34.60 20.16
N SER A 83 -3.87 -35.41 19.78
CA SER A 83 -4.27 -35.52 18.38
C SER A 83 -4.84 -34.21 17.85
N THR A 84 -5.60 -33.46 18.65
CA THR A 84 -6.12 -32.14 18.27
C THR A 84 -5.01 -31.10 18.13
N ILE A 85 -4.00 -31.13 19.00
CA ILE A 85 -2.83 -30.24 18.89
C ILE A 85 -2.06 -30.54 17.61
N LEU A 86 -1.77 -31.82 17.35
CA LEU A 86 -1.05 -32.25 16.15
C LEU A 86 -1.80 -31.81 14.89
N LEU A 87 -3.11 -32.02 14.86
CA LEU A 87 -3.95 -31.62 13.74
C LEU A 87 -3.95 -30.09 13.54
N GLY A 88 -3.97 -29.32 14.63
CA GLY A 88 -3.84 -27.86 14.59
C GLY A 88 -2.50 -27.39 14.00
N VAL A 89 -1.38 -28.04 14.36
CA VAL A 89 -0.06 -27.78 13.78
C VAL A 89 -0.05 -28.09 12.28
N VAL A 90 -0.61 -29.25 11.89
CA VAL A 90 -0.70 -29.66 10.47
C VAL A 90 -1.53 -28.67 9.65
N PHE A 91 -2.71 -28.27 10.13
CA PHE A 91 -3.54 -27.29 9.43
C PHE A 91 -2.90 -25.91 9.35
N THR A 92 -2.18 -25.48 10.39
CA THR A 92 -1.46 -24.20 10.37
C THR A 92 -0.32 -24.22 9.36
N ALA A 93 0.49 -25.29 9.37
CA ALA A 93 1.57 -25.48 8.40
C ALA A 93 1.04 -25.59 6.96
N GLY A 94 -0.05 -26.33 6.77
CA GLY A 94 -0.76 -26.44 5.49
C GLY A 94 -1.29 -25.10 5.01
N GLY A 95 -1.90 -24.31 5.89
CA GLY A 95 -2.39 -22.96 5.58
C GLY A 95 -1.28 -22.01 5.17
N PHE A 96 -0.14 -22.03 5.86
CA PHE A 96 1.04 -21.25 5.48
C PHE A 96 1.59 -21.68 4.11
N ALA A 97 1.74 -22.99 3.88
CA ALA A 97 2.19 -23.53 2.59
C ALA A 97 1.25 -23.13 1.44
N MET A 98 -0.08 -23.22 1.63
CA MET A 98 -1.06 -22.78 0.64
C MET A 98 -1.00 -21.27 0.40
N ASN A 99 -0.85 -20.45 1.45
CA ASN A 99 -0.75 -19.01 1.30
C ASN A 99 0.51 -18.60 0.51
N THR A 100 1.66 -19.23 0.79
CA THR A 100 2.89 -19.00 0.01
C THR A 100 2.76 -19.48 -1.44
N GLY A 101 2.09 -20.62 -1.67
CA GLY A 101 1.79 -21.10 -3.01
C GLY A 101 0.84 -20.17 -3.78
N ALA A 102 -0.16 -19.60 -3.11
CA ALA A 102 -1.07 -18.62 -3.68
C ALA A 102 -0.34 -17.31 -4.05
N ALA A 103 0.54 -16.82 -3.18
CA ALA A 103 1.36 -15.63 -3.45
C ALA A 103 2.28 -15.80 -4.67
N ARG A 104 2.87 -17.00 -4.84
CA ARG A 104 3.67 -17.34 -6.03
C ARG A 104 2.82 -17.34 -7.29
N LYS A 105 1.68 -18.03 -7.28
CA LYS A 105 0.75 -18.02 -8.43
C LYS A 105 0.26 -16.62 -8.79
N ALA A 106 0.00 -15.78 -7.79
CA ALA A 106 -0.38 -14.38 -8.02
C ALA A 106 0.76 -13.59 -8.67
N THR A 107 2.01 -13.86 -8.28
CA THR A 107 3.20 -13.24 -8.90
C THR A 107 3.37 -13.69 -10.34
N ASP A 108 3.29 -15.00 -10.61
CA ASP A 108 3.41 -15.54 -11.97
C ASP A 108 2.31 -14.98 -12.87
N ALA A 109 1.06 -15.00 -12.40
CA ALA A 109 -0.07 -14.44 -13.13
C ALA A 109 0.06 -12.94 -13.40
N TYR A 110 0.64 -12.18 -12.46
CA TYR A 110 0.92 -10.76 -12.64
C TYR A 110 1.97 -10.54 -13.72
N GLN A 111 3.10 -11.26 -13.66
CA GLN A 111 4.17 -11.12 -14.65
C GLN A 111 3.73 -11.55 -16.05
N ASP A 112 3.00 -12.66 -16.17
CA ASP A 112 2.49 -13.15 -17.45
C ASP A 112 1.52 -12.14 -18.08
N LYS A 113 0.57 -11.60 -17.29
CA LYS A 113 -0.38 -10.59 -17.79
C LYS A 113 0.29 -9.26 -18.11
N LEU A 114 1.26 -8.83 -17.30
CA LEU A 114 2.01 -7.60 -17.56
C LEU A 114 2.78 -7.73 -18.88
N TYR A 115 3.39 -8.90 -19.11
CA TYR A 115 4.07 -9.19 -20.37
C TYR A 115 3.09 -9.23 -21.55
N GLU A 116 1.94 -9.88 -21.41
CA GLU A 116 0.87 -9.91 -22.42
C GLU A 116 0.40 -8.50 -22.78
N ALA A 117 0.14 -7.65 -21.77
CA ALA A 117 -0.23 -6.26 -21.96
C ALA A 117 0.85 -5.48 -22.71
N SER A 118 2.13 -5.69 -22.36
CA SER A 118 3.26 -5.01 -23.01
C SER A 118 3.41 -5.34 -24.50
N LYS A 119 2.97 -6.52 -24.93
CA LYS A 119 3.02 -7.01 -26.31
C LYS A 119 1.76 -6.73 -27.12
N THR A 120 0.67 -6.35 -26.44
CA THR A 120 -0.59 -6.02 -27.06
C THR A 120 -0.50 -4.64 -27.74
N THR A 121 -0.93 -4.57 -28.99
CA THR A 121 -0.99 -3.31 -29.76
C THR A 121 -2.34 -2.62 -29.68
N ASP A 122 -3.41 -3.40 -29.49
CA ASP A 122 -4.77 -2.89 -29.34
C ASP A 122 -4.92 -2.12 -28.02
N TYR A 123 -5.30 -0.85 -28.12
CA TYR A 123 -5.38 0.07 -26.98
C TYR A 123 -6.34 -0.44 -25.89
N ASP A 124 -7.58 -0.75 -26.24
CA ASP A 124 -8.62 -1.17 -25.29
C ASP A 124 -8.23 -2.47 -24.58
N THR A 125 -7.68 -3.43 -25.33
CA THR A 125 -7.20 -4.69 -24.76
C THR A 125 -6.03 -4.44 -23.81
N LYS A 126 -5.11 -3.55 -24.16
CA LYS A 126 -3.95 -3.20 -23.33
C LYS A 126 -4.36 -2.53 -22.01
N VAL A 127 -5.26 -1.55 -22.07
CA VAL A 127 -5.85 -0.90 -20.89
C VAL A 127 -6.55 -1.92 -19.99
N ARG A 128 -7.35 -2.82 -20.58
CA ARG A 128 -8.01 -3.89 -19.83
C ARG A 128 -7.01 -4.81 -19.13
N LEU A 129 -5.96 -5.25 -19.83
CA LEU A 129 -4.96 -6.17 -19.28
C LEU A 129 -4.18 -5.53 -18.11
N TYR A 130 -3.81 -4.25 -18.20
CA TYR A 130 -3.20 -3.56 -17.05
C TYR A 130 -4.18 -3.41 -15.87
N GLY A 131 -5.46 -3.12 -16.15
CA GLY A 131 -6.51 -3.12 -15.13
C GLY A 131 -6.70 -4.49 -14.45
N GLU A 132 -6.58 -5.58 -15.21
CA GLU A 132 -6.58 -6.94 -14.67
C GLU A 132 -5.35 -7.20 -13.79
N CYS A 133 -4.15 -6.75 -14.20
CA CYS A 133 -2.93 -6.85 -13.39
C CYS A 133 -3.11 -6.18 -12.02
N ILE A 134 -3.64 -4.95 -12.01
CA ILE A 134 -3.95 -4.20 -10.79
C ILE A 134 -4.95 -4.94 -9.89
N SER A 135 -5.85 -5.70 -10.49
CA SER A 135 -6.89 -6.44 -9.77
C SER A 135 -6.42 -7.80 -9.22
N ILE A 136 -5.18 -8.22 -9.47
CA ILE A 136 -4.65 -9.49 -8.97
C ILE A 136 -4.48 -9.41 -7.44
N PRO A 137 -5.04 -10.39 -6.68
CA PRO A 137 -4.89 -10.44 -5.23
C PRO A 137 -3.42 -10.39 -4.79
N GLN A 138 -3.14 -9.62 -3.74
CA GLN A 138 -1.78 -9.40 -3.20
C GLN A 138 -0.81 -8.65 -4.12
N LYS A 139 -1.22 -8.27 -5.33
CA LYS A 139 -0.38 -7.56 -6.31
C LYS A 139 -0.86 -6.16 -6.67
N ALA A 140 -2.00 -5.74 -6.12
CA ALA A 140 -2.52 -4.39 -6.28
C ALA A 140 -1.62 -3.25 -5.76
N GLY A 141 -0.56 -3.55 -5.00
CA GLY A 141 0.42 -2.55 -4.54
C GLY A 141 1.67 -2.41 -5.44
N GLU A 142 1.79 -3.24 -6.47
CA GLU A 142 2.88 -3.18 -7.45
C GLU A 142 2.64 -1.99 -8.39
N LYS A 143 3.67 -1.20 -8.67
CA LYS A 143 3.50 0.07 -9.40
C LYS A 143 3.48 -0.10 -10.92
N GLU A 144 4.08 -1.16 -11.45
CA GLU A 144 4.39 -1.29 -12.88
C GLU A 144 3.13 -1.23 -13.74
N ALA A 145 2.06 -1.94 -13.33
CA ALA A 145 0.80 -1.91 -14.06
C ALA A 145 0.15 -0.52 -14.06
N TYR A 146 0.28 0.26 -12.98
CA TYR A 146 -0.22 1.64 -12.95
C TYR A 146 0.60 2.56 -13.86
N LEU A 147 1.92 2.46 -13.80
CA LEU A 147 2.82 3.29 -14.59
C LEU A 147 2.65 3.01 -16.10
N GLU A 148 2.58 1.74 -16.48
CA GLU A 148 2.37 1.35 -17.88
C GLU A 148 0.95 1.66 -18.37
N LEU A 149 -0.06 1.60 -17.49
CA LEU A 149 -1.41 2.08 -17.81
C LEU A 149 -1.40 3.59 -18.10
N MET A 150 -0.80 4.39 -17.21
CA MET A 150 -0.66 5.83 -17.41
C MET A 150 0.14 6.17 -18.67
N LYS A 151 1.20 5.43 -18.96
CA LYS A 151 1.96 5.56 -20.20
C LYS A 151 1.10 5.25 -21.42
N THR A 152 0.24 4.23 -21.35
CA THR A 152 -0.66 3.86 -22.44
C THR A 152 -1.63 5.00 -22.76
N TYR A 153 -2.22 5.64 -21.73
CA TYR A 153 -3.04 6.85 -21.91
C TYR A 153 -2.27 8.01 -22.57
N LYS A 154 -0.98 8.19 -22.25
CA LYS A 154 -0.15 9.25 -22.88
C LYS A 154 0.12 8.98 -24.36
N THR A 155 0.32 7.72 -24.75
CA THR A 155 0.85 7.36 -26.07
C THR A 155 -0.18 7.05 -27.13
N ASP A 156 -1.47 6.94 -26.77
CA ASP A 156 -2.53 6.61 -27.73
C ASP A 156 -2.86 7.81 -28.62
N ASP A 157 -3.49 8.84 -28.04
CA ASP A 157 -3.89 10.07 -28.72
C ASP A 157 -3.33 11.34 -28.05
N SER A 158 -2.49 11.17 -27.00
CA SER A 158 -2.00 12.27 -26.16
C SER A 158 -3.12 13.07 -25.46
N LEU A 159 -4.29 12.47 -25.25
CA LEU A 159 -5.41 13.05 -24.53
C LEU A 159 -5.79 12.12 -23.38
N PHE A 160 -5.66 12.62 -22.16
CA PHE A 160 -6.11 11.90 -20.98
C PHE A 160 -7.57 12.26 -20.69
N THR A 161 -8.48 11.41 -21.15
CA THR A 161 -9.92 11.66 -21.13
C THR A 161 -10.52 11.54 -19.73
N LEU A 162 -11.75 12.04 -19.57
CA LEU A 162 -12.49 11.89 -18.32
C LEU A 162 -12.73 10.42 -17.94
N GLU A 163 -12.91 9.52 -18.92
CA GLU A 163 -13.14 8.09 -18.65
C GLU A 163 -11.90 7.42 -18.09
N GLU A 164 -10.74 7.66 -18.72
CA GLU A 164 -9.44 7.18 -18.26
C GLU A 164 -9.09 7.75 -16.88
N ALA A 165 -9.34 9.04 -16.65
CA ALA A 165 -9.16 9.71 -15.38
C ALA A 165 -9.97 9.06 -14.25
N ASN A 166 -11.25 8.76 -14.52
CA ASN A 166 -12.11 8.06 -13.57
C ASN A 166 -11.64 6.62 -13.33
N GLN A 167 -11.20 5.91 -14.38
CA GLN A 167 -10.68 4.55 -14.27
C GLN A 167 -9.41 4.49 -13.41
N LEU A 168 -8.40 5.32 -13.72
CA LEU A 168 -7.14 5.42 -12.97
C LEU A 168 -7.41 5.77 -11.50
N THR A 169 -8.23 6.80 -11.28
CA THR A 169 -8.56 7.26 -9.92
C THR A 169 -9.26 6.15 -9.12
N LYS A 170 -10.15 5.38 -9.76
CA LYS A 170 -10.81 4.24 -9.12
C LYS A 170 -9.80 3.14 -8.77
N PHE A 171 -8.87 2.81 -9.66
CA PHE A 171 -7.83 1.82 -9.39
C PHE A 171 -6.91 2.22 -8.22
N ILE A 172 -6.53 3.50 -8.14
CA ILE A 172 -5.67 3.97 -7.04
C ILE A 172 -6.47 4.02 -5.72
N LYS A 173 -7.70 4.54 -5.72
CA LYS A 173 -8.52 4.65 -4.50
C LYS A 173 -8.90 3.29 -3.93
N ASN A 174 -9.30 2.33 -4.77
CA ASN A 174 -9.70 1.00 -4.30
C ASN A 174 -8.54 0.19 -3.72
N ASN A 175 -7.32 0.47 -4.16
CA ASN A 175 -6.12 -0.26 -3.75
C ASN A 175 -5.19 0.57 -2.85
N LYS A 176 -5.67 1.72 -2.34
CA LYS A 176 -4.85 2.68 -1.58
C LYS A 176 -4.09 2.03 -0.44
N GLU A 177 -4.75 1.16 0.32
CA GLU A 177 -4.15 0.43 1.45
C GLU A 177 -3.07 -0.58 1.01
N ALA A 178 -3.18 -1.15 -0.19
CA ALA A 178 -2.17 -2.06 -0.72
C ALA A 178 -0.94 -1.29 -1.21
N ILE A 179 -1.16 -0.20 -1.95
CA ILE A 179 -0.08 0.62 -2.52
C ILE A 179 0.72 1.33 -1.42
N ARG A 180 0.05 1.86 -0.39
CA ARG A 180 0.70 2.55 0.74
C ARG A 180 1.61 1.68 1.61
N LYS A 181 1.59 0.35 1.44
CA LYS A 181 2.56 -0.54 2.12
C LYS A 181 3.99 -0.32 1.64
N THR A 182 4.15 0.21 0.43
CA THR A 182 5.43 0.59 -0.16
C THR A 182 5.35 2.08 -0.51
N PRO A 183 5.73 2.98 0.40
CA PRO A 183 5.63 4.43 0.20
C PRO A 183 6.28 4.92 -1.08
N GLU A 184 7.39 4.30 -1.49
CA GLU A 184 8.09 4.59 -2.74
C GLU A 184 7.19 4.38 -3.96
N ASN A 185 6.48 3.25 -4.01
CA ASN A 185 5.55 2.92 -5.09
C ASN A 185 4.38 3.91 -5.12
N TYR A 186 3.79 4.21 -3.95
CA TYR A 186 2.69 5.17 -3.86
C TYR A 186 3.11 6.56 -4.33
N THR A 187 4.28 7.02 -3.90
CA THR A 187 4.86 8.32 -4.28
C THR A 187 5.02 8.42 -5.79
N GLU A 188 5.59 7.40 -6.43
CA GLU A 188 5.83 7.40 -7.87
C GLU A 188 4.52 7.34 -8.68
N ILE A 189 3.55 6.53 -8.24
CA ILE A 189 2.21 6.49 -8.86
C ILE A 189 1.53 7.86 -8.77
N CYS A 190 1.55 8.50 -7.60
CA CYS A 190 0.96 9.82 -7.41
C CYS A 190 1.69 10.89 -8.22
N PHE A 191 3.02 10.84 -8.32
CA PHE A 191 3.79 11.79 -9.12
C PHE A 191 3.46 11.68 -10.61
N GLU A 192 3.44 10.47 -11.16
CA GLU A 192 3.11 10.24 -12.56
C GLU A 192 1.64 10.51 -12.87
N ALA A 193 0.72 10.23 -11.94
CA ALA A 193 -0.68 10.63 -12.06
C ALA A 193 -0.81 12.17 -12.09
N GLY A 194 -0.07 12.87 -11.22
CA GLY A 194 0.00 14.32 -11.21
C GLY A 194 0.47 14.90 -12.56
N LYS A 195 1.57 14.37 -13.11
CA LYS A 195 2.06 14.76 -14.46
C LYS A 195 1.00 14.44 -15.53
N LEU A 196 0.36 13.28 -15.48
CA LEU A 196 -0.67 12.90 -16.44
C LEU A 196 -1.83 13.90 -16.45
N TYR A 197 -2.34 14.26 -15.26
CA TYR A 197 -3.38 15.28 -15.13
C TYR A 197 -2.92 16.66 -15.60
N TRP A 198 -1.65 17.01 -15.36
CA TRP A 198 -1.12 18.32 -15.69
C TRP A 198 -1.00 18.57 -17.19
N TYR A 199 -0.52 17.58 -17.94
CA TYR A 199 -0.14 17.76 -19.33
C TYR A 199 -1.18 17.25 -20.33
N TYR A 200 -1.86 16.17 -19.98
CA TYR A 200 -2.68 15.42 -20.95
C TYR A 200 -4.17 15.52 -20.65
N TYR A 201 -4.59 15.91 -19.43
CA TYR A 201 -6.01 15.87 -19.07
C TYR A 201 -6.87 16.72 -19.99
N ASP A 202 -7.84 16.07 -20.63
CA ASP A 202 -8.75 16.71 -21.56
C ASP A 202 -10.11 16.90 -20.90
N TYR A 203 -10.37 18.13 -20.46
CA TYR A 203 -11.63 18.51 -19.85
C TYR A 203 -12.09 19.90 -20.31
N GLY A 204 -13.20 19.94 -21.03
CA GLY A 204 -13.83 21.18 -21.52
C GLY A 204 -13.20 21.73 -22.80
N ASP A 205 -13.70 22.88 -23.28
CA ASP A 205 -13.18 23.59 -24.44
C ASP A 205 -12.32 24.82 -24.06
N GLY A 206 -11.23 25.05 -24.81
CA GLY A 206 -10.42 26.28 -24.75
C GLY A 206 -9.50 26.46 -23.52
N SER A 207 -9.15 27.73 -23.22
CA SER A 207 -8.20 28.12 -22.16
C SER A 207 -8.63 27.76 -20.73
N SER A 208 -9.90 27.38 -20.55
CA SER A 208 -10.46 26.83 -19.31
C SER A 208 -9.78 25.51 -18.88
N ASN A 209 -9.16 24.80 -19.83
CA ASN A 209 -8.55 23.49 -19.63
C ASN A 209 -7.27 23.56 -18.76
N ARG A 210 -6.45 24.62 -18.88
CA ARG A 210 -5.18 24.72 -18.11
C ARG A 210 -5.39 24.84 -16.60
N VAL A 211 -6.32 25.70 -16.19
CA VAL A 211 -6.67 25.85 -14.76
C VAL A 211 -7.26 24.55 -14.24
N MET A 212 -8.08 23.86 -15.04
CA MET A 212 -8.64 22.57 -14.66
C MET A 212 -7.57 21.50 -14.49
N ARG A 213 -6.65 21.34 -15.45
CA ARG A 213 -5.47 20.44 -15.36
C ARG A 213 -4.68 20.68 -14.08
N ALA A 214 -4.35 21.95 -13.82
CA ALA A 214 -3.58 22.34 -12.65
C ALA A 214 -4.33 21.99 -11.35
N LYS A 215 -5.63 22.27 -11.27
CA LYS A 215 -6.50 21.91 -10.13
C LYS A 215 -6.57 20.40 -9.91
N SER A 216 -6.82 19.62 -10.96
CA SER A 216 -6.96 18.16 -10.91
C SER A 216 -5.68 17.46 -10.47
N ALA A 217 -4.52 18.06 -10.74
CA ALA A 217 -3.22 17.51 -10.36
C ALA A 217 -2.83 17.79 -8.89
N VAL A 218 -3.42 18.80 -8.24
CA VAL A 218 -3.01 19.25 -6.88
C VAL A 218 -3.02 18.11 -5.87
N ASP A 219 -4.10 17.34 -5.81
CA ASP A 219 -4.24 16.30 -4.78
C ASP A 219 -3.20 15.18 -4.96
N TRP A 220 -2.83 14.87 -6.21
CA TRP A 220 -1.80 13.88 -6.51
C TRP A 220 -0.41 14.35 -6.05
N PHE A 221 -0.04 15.60 -6.36
CA PHE A 221 1.22 16.14 -5.89
C PHE A 221 1.26 16.35 -4.38
N ARG A 222 0.12 16.66 -3.74
CA ARG A 222 0.03 16.68 -2.27
C ARG A 222 0.26 15.31 -1.66
N ASP A 223 -0.32 14.26 -2.23
CA ASP A 223 -0.06 12.88 -1.80
C ASP A 223 1.45 12.55 -1.91
N VAL A 224 2.16 13.05 -2.93
CA VAL A 224 3.63 12.95 -3.03
C VAL A 224 4.31 13.65 -1.85
N LEU A 225 3.93 14.90 -1.55
CA LEU A 225 4.52 15.65 -0.42
C LEU A 225 4.30 14.97 0.94
N GLU A 226 3.20 14.24 1.09
CA GLU A 226 2.84 13.54 2.34
C GLU A 226 3.48 12.15 2.45
N SER A 227 3.81 11.49 1.34
CA SER A 227 4.26 10.09 1.31
C SER A 227 5.69 9.86 0.83
N ALA A 228 6.33 10.88 0.25
CA ALA A 228 7.67 10.76 -0.31
C ALA A 228 8.69 10.31 0.74
N PRO A 229 9.56 9.34 0.39
CA PRO A 229 10.69 8.96 1.24
C PRO A 229 11.70 10.11 1.36
N GLU A 230 12.52 10.08 2.40
CA GLU A 230 13.59 11.05 2.59
C GLU A 230 14.55 11.04 1.38
N GLY A 231 14.84 12.22 0.82
CA GLY A 231 15.69 12.35 -0.37
C GLY A 231 15.02 12.04 -1.71
N TYR A 232 13.68 11.96 -1.78
CA TYR A 232 12.97 11.77 -3.05
C TYR A 232 13.37 12.85 -4.09
N PRO A 233 13.92 12.46 -5.27
CA PRO A 233 14.50 13.41 -6.22
C PRO A 233 13.53 14.48 -6.72
N ASN A 234 12.25 14.10 -6.91
CA ASN A 234 11.25 14.98 -7.53
C ASN A 234 10.41 15.73 -6.48
N LEU A 235 10.82 15.77 -5.21
CA LEU A 235 10.05 16.44 -4.16
C LEU A 235 9.89 17.94 -4.43
N GLY A 236 10.94 18.59 -4.93
CA GLY A 236 10.90 20.00 -5.36
C GLY A 236 9.89 20.23 -6.48
N MET A 237 9.97 19.42 -7.54
CA MET A 237 9.02 19.47 -8.66
C MET A 237 7.57 19.27 -8.19
N ALA A 238 7.32 18.25 -7.36
CA ALA A 238 5.98 18.00 -6.82
C ALA A 238 5.46 19.21 -6.02
N LYS A 239 6.32 19.84 -5.22
CA LYS A 239 5.99 21.07 -4.49
C LYS A 239 5.67 22.22 -5.43
N ALA A 240 6.45 22.40 -6.49
CA ALA A 240 6.24 23.45 -7.48
C ALA A 240 4.91 23.26 -8.23
N TYR A 241 4.63 22.05 -8.74
CA TYR A 241 3.34 21.74 -9.39
C TYR A 241 2.16 21.95 -8.46
N ALA A 242 2.23 21.43 -7.23
CA ALA A 242 1.17 21.63 -6.23
C ALA A 242 0.93 23.12 -5.95
N SER A 243 2.00 23.91 -5.81
CA SER A 243 1.92 25.35 -5.53
C SER A 243 1.29 26.13 -6.68
N ILE A 244 1.67 25.84 -7.93
CA ILE A 244 1.08 26.46 -9.12
C ILE A 244 -0.39 26.07 -9.26
N GLY A 245 -0.73 24.79 -9.02
CA GLY A 245 -2.11 24.32 -9.06
C GLY A 245 -3.00 24.99 -8.01
N ILE A 246 -2.49 25.14 -6.77
CA ILE A 246 -3.18 25.87 -5.71
C ILE A 246 -3.36 27.35 -6.07
N PHE A 247 -2.33 28.00 -6.63
CA PHE A 247 -2.43 29.38 -7.09
C PHE A 247 -3.57 29.55 -8.10
N TYR A 248 -3.58 28.78 -9.19
CA TYR A 248 -4.64 28.88 -10.20
C TYR A 248 -6.01 28.44 -9.68
N ARG A 249 -6.06 27.62 -8.63
CA ARG A 249 -7.31 27.26 -7.99
C ARG A 249 -7.96 28.42 -7.27
N ASP A 250 -7.15 29.17 -6.51
CA ASP A 250 -7.64 30.12 -5.52
C ASP A 250 -7.58 31.58 -6.01
N ILE A 251 -6.76 31.89 -7.02
CA ILE A 251 -6.46 33.27 -7.43
C ILE A 251 -7.69 34.09 -7.83
N THR A 252 -8.67 33.49 -8.51
CA THR A 252 -9.89 34.20 -8.90
C THR A 252 -10.68 34.69 -7.68
N THR A 253 -10.78 33.85 -6.64
CA THR A 253 -11.42 34.19 -5.38
C THR A 253 -10.60 35.22 -4.62
N ASP A 254 -9.29 34.98 -4.49
CA ASP A 254 -8.37 35.90 -3.79
C ASP A 254 -8.40 37.30 -4.40
N VAL A 255 -8.47 37.42 -5.73
CA VAL A 255 -8.61 38.73 -6.41
C VAL A 255 -9.96 39.38 -6.11
N THR A 256 -11.05 38.59 -6.11
CA THR A 256 -12.40 39.09 -5.81
C THR A 256 -12.51 39.61 -4.37
N GLU A 257 -11.81 38.94 -3.44
CA GLU A 257 -11.78 39.27 -2.02
C GLU A 257 -10.64 40.26 -1.65
N ALA A 258 -9.87 40.74 -2.64
CA ALA A 258 -8.71 41.61 -2.46
C ALA A 258 -7.63 41.04 -1.50
N ASN A 259 -7.45 39.72 -1.52
CA ASN A 259 -6.50 38.94 -0.72
C ASN A 259 -5.38 38.28 -1.56
N ASP A 260 -5.18 38.74 -2.80
CA ASP A 260 -4.19 38.19 -3.73
C ASP A 260 -2.74 38.68 -3.48
N LYS A 261 -2.57 39.67 -2.60
CA LYS A 261 -1.25 40.22 -2.25
C LYS A 261 -0.35 39.16 -1.61
N GLY A 262 0.89 39.04 -2.08
CA GLY A 262 1.89 38.09 -1.60
C GLY A 262 1.75 36.68 -2.21
N LYS A 263 0.75 36.43 -3.06
CA LYS A 263 0.51 35.13 -3.70
C LYS A 263 1.31 34.92 -4.99
N TYR A 264 1.76 36.00 -5.63
CA TYR A 264 2.43 35.95 -6.93
C TYR A 264 3.93 35.67 -6.79
N LYS A 265 4.60 36.10 -5.72
CA LYS A 265 6.01 35.74 -5.51
C LYS A 265 6.24 34.22 -5.35
N PRO A 266 5.42 33.47 -4.58
CA PRO A 266 5.48 32.01 -4.58
C PRO A 266 5.24 31.39 -5.96
N LEU A 267 4.29 31.91 -6.74
CA LEU A 267 4.07 31.46 -8.12
C LEU A 267 5.34 31.63 -8.97
N TYR A 268 5.98 32.80 -8.91
CA TYR A 268 7.25 33.05 -9.60
C TYR A 268 8.32 32.01 -9.23
N GLN A 269 8.47 31.73 -7.93
CA GLN A 269 9.47 30.76 -7.44
C GLN A 269 9.18 29.35 -7.97
N SER A 270 7.91 28.91 -7.94
CA SER A 270 7.53 27.59 -8.46
C SER A 270 7.68 27.49 -9.98
N LEU A 271 7.39 28.56 -10.73
CA LEU A 271 7.62 28.60 -12.18
C LEU A 271 9.12 28.54 -12.50
N SER A 272 9.95 29.30 -11.77
CA SER A 272 11.40 29.26 -11.92
C SER A 272 11.96 27.87 -11.63
N GLU A 273 11.48 27.20 -10.58
CA GLU A 273 11.90 25.84 -10.24
C GLU A 273 11.60 24.86 -11.38
N LEU A 274 10.37 24.88 -11.93
CA LEU A 274 10.02 24.00 -13.06
C LEU A 274 10.77 24.35 -14.35
N LEU A 275 11.07 25.64 -14.57
CA LEU A 275 11.88 26.07 -15.70
C LEU A 275 13.31 25.53 -15.60
N ASP A 276 13.85 25.46 -14.39
CA ASP A 276 15.20 24.99 -14.10
C ASP A 276 15.31 23.47 -14.08
N THR A 277 14.27 22.75 -13.65
CA THR A 277 14.31 21.29 -13.49
C THR A 277 13.67 20.52 -14.63
N VAL A 278 12.58 21.02 -15.22
CA VAL A 278 11.79 20.28 -16.22
C VAL A 278 12.00 20.84 -17.61
N ALA A 279 11.84 22.15 -17.82
CA ALA A 279 12.00 22.74 -19.15
C ALA A 279 13.45 22.67 -19.65
N ALA A 280 14.43 22.74 -18.74
CA ALA A 280 15.84 22.63 -19.07
C ALA A 280 16.35 21.19 -19.24
N ASP A 281 15.60 20.17 -18.83
CA ASP A 281 16.01 18.76 -18.98
C ASP A 281 15.77 18.29 -20.42
N GLU A 282 16.85 17.98 -21.14
CA GLU A 282 16.79 17.48 -22.51
C GLU A 282 16.22 16.05 -22.61
N ASN A 283 16.13 15.32 -21.49
CA ASN A 283 15.55 13.98 -21.45
C ASN A 283 14.02 13.99 -21.27
N GLU A 284 13.43 15.13 -20.87
CA GLU A 284 11.98 15.29 -20.80
C GLU A 284 11.38 15.50 -22.20
N SER A 285 10.13 15.11 -22.38
CA SER A 285 9.48 15.20 -23.69
C SER A 285 9.31 16.65 -24.15
N GLU A 286 9.45 16.89 -25.46
CA GLU A 286 9.32 18.21 -26.07
C GLU A 286 8.03 18.93 -25.64
N ILE A 287 6.91 18.21 -25.63
CA ILE A 287 5.60 18.75 -25.24
C ILE A 287 5.57 19.19 -23.77
N VAL A 288 6.16 18.41 -22.86
CA VAL A 288 6.23 18.74 -21.42
C VAL A 288 7.07 20.00 -21.21
N ARG A 289 8.23 20.08 -21.87
CA ARG A 289 9.12 21.24 -21.80
C ARG A 289 8.43 22.50 -22.32
N LEU A 290 7.81 22.42 -23.49
CA LEU A 290 7.07 23.53 -24.11
C LEU A 290 5.84 23.96 -23.28
N GLU A 291 5.18 23.06 -22.54
CA GLU A 291 4.09 23.45 -21.63
C GLU A 291 4.59 24.30 -20.46
N ILE A 292 5.76 23.97 -19.89
CA ILE A 292 6.37 24.78 -18.83
C ILE A 292 6.80 26.16 -19.37
N LEU A 293 7.35 26.23 -20.58
CA LEU A 293 7.69 27.51 -21.20
C LEU A 293 6.44 28.38 -21.41
N GLU A 294 5.36 27.80 -21.94
CA GLU A 294 4.13 28.54 -22.22
C GLU A 294 3.41 29.00 -20.95
N ILE A 295 3.30 28.16 -19.91
CA ILE A 295 2.69 28.59 -18.64
C ILE A 295 3.51 29.70 -17.98
N THR A 296 4.84 29.61 -18.05
CA THR A 296 5.75 30.62 -17.49
C THR A 296 5.63 31.94 -18.25
N ARG A 297 5.72 31.91 -19.58
CA ARG A 297 5.54 33.08 -20.45
C ARG A 297 4.17 33.74 -20.23
N SER A 298 3.12 32.94 -20.20
CA SER A 298 1.74 33.40 -19.97
C SER A 298 1.58 34.06 -18.61
N ALA A 299 2.15 33.47 -17.56
CA ALA A 299 2.14 34.07 -16.22
C ALA A 299 2.92 35.39 -16.17
N ILE A 300 4.10 35.47 -16.81
CA ILE A 300 4.87 36.73 -16.92
C ILE A 300 4.00 37.81 -17.57
N GLN A 301 3.40 37.52 -18.73
CA GLN A 301 2.60 38.49 -19.46
C GLN A 301 1.37 38.95 -18.65
N GLN A 302 0.68 38.01 -18.01
CA GLN A 302 -0.57 38.28 -17.30
C GLN A 302 -0.35 39.00 -15.95
N TYR A 303 0.72 38.66 -15.24
CA TYR A 303 0.91 39.05 -13.85
C TYR A 303 2.13 39.95 -13.61
N ALA A 304 2.75 40.53 -14.64
CA ALA A 304 3.95 41.38 -14.51
C ALA A 304 3.84 42.44 -13.40
N THR A 305 2.74 43.22 -13.36
CA THR A 305 2.50 44.24 -12.33
C THR A 305 2.31 43.64 -10.94
N LYS A 306 1.73 42.45 -10.85
CA LYS A 306 1.48 41.74 -9.59
C LYS A 306 2.74 41.09 -9.02
N PHE A 307 3.60 40.54 -9.89
CA PHE A 307 4.95 40.12 -9.51
C PHE A 307 5.77 41.30 -8.96
N LYS A 308 5.69 42.47 -9.61
CA LYS A 308 6.34 43.70 -9.10
C LYS A 308 5.81 44.07 -7.71
N SER A 309 4.50 44.06 -7.51
CA SER A 309 3.90 44.42 -6.20
C SER A 309 4.27 43.44 -5.08
N ASP A 310 4.57 42.19 -5.43
CA ASP A 310 5.01 41.15 -4.50
C ASP A 310 6.54 41.08 -4.36
N GLY A 311 7.28 42.02 -4.94
CA GLY A 311 8.72 42.17 -4.74
C GLY A 311 9.58 41.22 -5.57
N VAL A 312 9.11 40.84 -6.76
CA VAL A 312 9.97 40.34 -7.85
C VAL A 312 10.56 41.56 -8.56
N THR A 313 11.87 41.56 -8.77
CA THR A 313 12.61 42.67 -9.39
C THR A 313 12.54 42.60 -10.92
N ASN A 314 12.83 43.74 -11.56
CA ASN A 314 12.92 43.79 -13.03
C ASN A 314 13.99 42.80 -13.54
N THR A 315 15.13 42.73 -12.86
CA THR A 315 16.21 41.78 -13.20
C THR A 315 15.77 40.32 -13.10
N GLU A 316 15.03 39.96 -12.06
CA GLU A 316 14.52 38.59 -11.86
C GLU A 316 13.51 38.18 -12.94
N ILE A 317 12.54 39.04 -13.25
CA ILE A 317 11.52 38.72 -14.24
C ILE A 317 12.07 38.74 -15.67
N SER A 318 12.96 39.69 -16.00
CA SER A 318 13.63 39.73 -17.30
C SER A 318 14.56 38.53 -17.50
N SER A 319 15.26 38.08 -16.45
CA SER A 319 16.08 36.86 -16.54
C SER A 319 15.23 35.62 -16.76
N MET A 320 14.06 35.51 -16.12
CA MET A 320 13.15 34.39 -16.33
C MET A 320 12.60 34.39 -17.76
N LEU A 321 12.23 35.56 -18.30
CA LEU A 321 11.75 35.70 -19.67
C LEU A 321 12.85 35.39 -20.70
N LEU A 322 14.07 35.85 -20.46
CA LEU A 322 15.23 35.52 -21.31
C LEU A 322 15.45 34.01 -21.34
N LYS A 323 15.42 33.35 -20.18
CA LYS A 323 15.56 31.89 -20.11
C LYS A 323 14.45 31.17 -20.86
N VAL A 324 13.20 31.64 -20.76
CA VAL A 324 12.08 31.10 -21.56
C VAL A 324 12.37 31.24 -23.06
N SER A 325 12.88 32.40 -23.50
CA SER A 325 13.26 32.64 -24.89
C SER A 325 14.37 31.69 -25.35
N GLU A 326 15.47 31.59 -24.59
CA GLU A 326 16.61 30.73 -24.92
C GLU A 326 16.19 29.26 -25.03
N LEU A 327 15.44 28.74 -24.05
CA LEU A 327 14.94 27.37 -24.07
C LEU A 327 13.95 27.11 -25.20
N ALA A 328 13.06 28.07 -25.50
CA ALA A 328 12.13 27.92 -26.63
C ALA A 328 12.87 27.78 -27.96
N HIS A 329 13.96 28.52 -28.16
CA HIS A 329 14.77 28.43 -29.37
C HIS A 329 15.63 27.15 -29.41
N SER A 330 16.09 26.65 -28.27
CA SER A 330 16.95 25.46 -28.19
C SER A 330 16.22 24.14 -28.37
N ILE A 331 14.90 24.08 -28.09
CA ILE A 331 14.11 22.85 -28.28
C ILE A 331 13.98 22.57 -29.78
N ASP A 332 14.54 21.47 -30.26
CA ASP A 332 14.31 20.97 -31.62
C ASP A 332 12.99 20.20 -31.63
N ALA A 333 11.92 20.85 -32.10
CA ALA A 333 10.59 20.27 -32.09
C ALA A 333 10.44 19.32 -33.29
N THR A 334 10.04 18.08 -33.06
CA THR A 334 10.04 17.03 -34.08
C THR A 334 8.66 16.60 -34.55
N ALA A 335 7.60 16.98 -33.83
CA ALA A 335 6.21 16.72 -34.19
C ALA A 335 5.44 18.01 -34.50
N ASP A 336 4.45 17.95 -35.38
CA ASP A 336 3.61 19.09 -35.80
C ASP A 336 3.04 19.88 -34.60
N ILE A 337 2.51 19.17 -33.59
CA ILE A 337 1.95 19.77 -32.37
C ILE A 337 3.00 20.56 -31.59
N THR A 338 4.21 20.01 -31.47
CA THR A 338 5.32 20.66 -30.74
C THR A 338 5.91 21.83 -31.53
N GLU A 339 5.95 21.73 -32.86
CA GLU A 339 6.37 22.84 -33.73
C GLU A 339 5.40 24.02 -33.65
N GLU A 340 4.09 23.75 -33.75
CA GLU A 340 3.05 24.78 -33.63
C GLU A 340 3.13 25.46 -32.27
N LYS A 341 3.29 24.68 -31.20
CA LYS A 341 3.38 25.20 -29.84
C LYS A 341 4.63 26.04 -29.62
N LYS A 342 5.79 25.60 -30.13
CA LYS A 342 7.04 26.37 -30.11
C LYS A 342 6.86 27.69 -30.86
N ALA A 343 6.32 27.65 -32.08
CA ALA A 343 6.06 28.85 -32.88
C ALA A 343 5.12 29.83 -32.16
N HIS A 344 4.06 29.32 -31.51
CA HIS A 344 3.15 30.13 -30.71
C HIS A 344 3.87 30.84 -29.55
N ILE A 345 4.66 30.10 -28.75
CA ILE A 345 5.44 30.67 -27.64
C ILE A 345 6.35 31.79 -28.15
N VAL A 346 7.13 31.51 -29.20
CA VAL A 346 8.09 32.47 -29.78
C VAL A 346 7.37 33.72 -30.30
N SER A 347 6.23 33.56 -30.96
CA SER A 347 5.45 34.69 -31.49
C SER A 347 4.96 35.66 -30.40
N LEU A 348 4.77 35.17 -29.17
CA LEU A 348 4.27 35.95 -28.04
C LEU A 348 5.38 36.50 -27.12
N LEU A 349 6.66 36.21 -27.40
CA LEU A 349 7.77 36.69 -26.57
C LEU A 349 7.84 38.22 -26.55
N SER A 350 7.74 38.89 -27.70
CA SER A 350 7.82 40.36 -27.76
C SER A 350 6.67 41.05 -27.02
N ASP A 351 5.48 40.44 -27.03
CA ASP A 351 4.30 40.94 -26.31
C ASP A 351 4.49 40.79 -24.80
N THR A 352 5.12 39.70 -24.40
CA THR A 352 5.48 39.42 -23.00
C THR A 352 6.56 40.40 -22.51
N GLU A 353 7.56 40.71 -23.33
CA GLU A 353 8.58 41.73 -23.03
C GLU A 353 7.95 43.11 -22.81
N ARG A 354 7.07 43.54 -23.72
CA ARG A 354 6.34 44.82 -23.59
C ARG A 354 5.49 44.90 -22.32
N ALA A 355 4.90 43.78 -21.89
CA ALA A 355 4.16 43.72 -20.62
C ALA A 355 5.07 43.94 -19.41
N VAL A 356 6.27 43.34 -19.42
CA VAL A 356 7.30 43.56 -18.39
C VAL A 356 7.77 45.02 -18.41
N GLU A 357 8.11 45.57 -19.56
CA GLU A 357 8.54 46.96 -19.70
C GLU A 357 7.48 47.94 -19.18
N THR A 358 6.21 47.70 -19.48
CA THR A 358 5.11 48.53 -19.00
C THR A 358 4.97 48.46 -17.47
N ALA A 359 5.06 47.25 -16.89
CA ALA A 359 4.94 47.06 -15.46
C ALA A 359 6.11 47.69 -14.67
N TYR A 360 7.34 47.58 -15.17
CA TYR A 360 8.56 47.99 -14.47
C TYR A 360 9.11 49.36 -14.89
N GLY A 361 8.75 49.86 -16.08
CA GLY A 361 9.20 51.15 -16.62
C GLY A 361 8.55 52.37 -15.98
N THR A 362 7.38 52.21 -15.35
CA THR A 362 6.61 53.28 -14.68
C THR A 362 7.23 53.82 -13.37
N GLY A 363 8.48 53.46 -13.05
CA GLY A 363 9.17 53.91 -11.83
C GLY A 363 10.26 54.97 -12.02
N LYS A 364 10.41 55.54 -13.23
CA LYS A 364 11.42 56.59 -13.52
C LYS A 364 10.89 58.03 -13.49
N GLU A 365 9.61 58.25 -13.18
CA GLU A 365 9.03 59.58 -12.99
C GLU A 365 8.29 59.61 -11.65
N GLY A 366 8.93 60.23 -10.66
CA GLY A 366 8.43 60.41 -9.29
C GLY A 366 9.48 61.05 -8.42
#